data_AF-A0A9D6E6U6-F1
#
_entry.id   AF-A0A9D6E6U6-F1
#
_cell.length_a   1.000
_cell.length_b   1.000
_cell.length_c   1.000
_cell.angle_alpha   90.00
_cell.angle_beta   90.00
_cell.angle_gamma   90.00
#
_symmetry.space_group_name_H-M   'P 1'
#
loop_
_entity.id
_entity.type
_entity.pdbx_description
1 polymer ?
#
loop_
_entity_poly.entity_id
_entity_poly.type
_entity_poly.pdbx_seq_one_letter_code
_entity_poly.pdbx_strand_id
1 'polypeptide(L)'
;MTINAGTEASRSGWTNATTFARNATGGGGCTPAANVLCLDRTQAAAETPGARTLGWNTQTNPTTTNTAFFVRITIYSDTGWTDGTPDTGTVASAVVQTLTINAAVAEVLNFCVGASTVNDATTSVAADCTAVAGTNVNIGTLDTGSTNVSPVSTNGGDDENGVAMLRTNAVNGATVSYSAIQQSGTNHLGTLRISGAGCDAGSPTTDQCINAQGTTQSTFTAGTEKFGMTIAGINCGSTVSYTCTFSSGTYNLARDAAYDGNGANTYVTDSGQVGGTTNGGYAWDETGTFDQIASSTGSTTKVVDDETMILKFAATPSITTPFGAYVAQADFITVATY
;
A
#
# COMPACT_ATOMS: atom_id res chain seq x y z
N MET A 1 32.09 28.47 -26.83
CA MET A 1 33.10 27.58 -26.24
C MET A 1 34.31 28.44 -25.91
N THR A 2 34.80 28.38 -24.68
CA THR A 2 36.07 29.04 -24.33
C THR A 2 37.11 27.94 -24.16
N ILE A 3 38.07 27.91 -25.07
CA ILE A 3 39.24 27.05 -24.97
C ILE A 3 40.25 27.81 -24.09
N ASN A 4 40.21 27.53 -22.79
CA ASN A 4 41.08 28.21 -21.82
C ASN A 4 42.56 27.87 -22.04
N ALA A 5 43.42 28.72 -21.46
CA ALA A 5 44.88 28.57 -21.36
C ALA A 5 45.33 27.42 -20.45
N GLY A 6 44.89 26.21 -20.77
CA GLY A 6 45.37 24.99 -20.15
C GLY A 6 46.82 24.70 -20.46
N THR A 7 47.35 23.70 -19.77
CA THR A 7 48.67 23.12 -19.96
C THR A 7 48.54 21.69 -20.50
N GLU A 8 49.65 21.15 -20.99
CA GLU A 8 49.77 19.72 -21.26
C GLU A 8 49.41 18.93 -19.99
N ALA A 9 48.45 18.01 -20.11
CA ALA A 9 47.92 17.23 -19.01
C ALA A 9 48.49 15.81 -18.98
N SER A 10 48.71 15.23 -20.16
CA SER A 10 49.29 13.89 -20.30
C SER A 10 49.92 13.71 -21.67
N ARG A 11 50.86 12.77 -21.75
CA ARG A 11 51.47 12.33 -23.00
C ARG A 11 51.88 10.87 -22.92
N SER A 12 51.79 10.16 -24.04
CA SER A 12 52.31 8.81 -24.17
C SER A 12 52.80 8.52 -25.58
N GLY A 13 53.78 7.62 -25.70
CA GLY A 13 54.35 7.17 -26.96
C GLY A 13 55.44 8.07 -27.55
N TRP A 14 55.59 9.33 -27.11
CA TRP A 14 56.63 10.25 -27.62
C TRP A 14 58.04 9.79 -27.23
N THR A 15 58.98 9.82 -28.19
CA THR A 15 60.35 9.28 -28.00
C THR A 15 61.32 10.21 -27.28
N ASN A 16 60.99 11.50 -27.22
CA ASN A 16 61.83 12.53 -26.58
C ASN A 16 61.07 13.23 -25.44
N ALA A 17 61.79 13.85 -24.51
CA ALA A 17 61.19 14.79 -23.55
C ALA A 17 60.74 16.05 -24.31
N THR A 18 59.56 15.98 -24.92
CA THR A 18 58.99 17.04 -25.77
C THR A 18 58.03 17.88 -24.96
N THR A 19 58.16 19.20 -24.99
CA THR A 19 57.13 20.08 -24.42
C THR A 19 56.19 20.53 -25.53
N PHE A 20 54.88 20.39 -25.33
CA PHE A 20 53.91 21.10 -26.16
C PHE A 20 53.63 22.44 -25.51
N ALA A 21 53.96 23.51 -26.20
CA ALA A 21 53.78 24.87 -25.72
C ALA A 21 52.67 25.55 -26.52
N ARG A 22 51.87 26.36 -25.83
CA ARG A 22 50.91 27.24 -26.49
C ARG A 22 51.68 28.29 -27.31
N ASN A 23 51.27 28.47 -28.57
CA ASN A 23 51.68 29.63 -29.34
C ASN A 23 50.59 30.71 -29.24
N ALA A 24 50.94 31.85 -28.62
CA ALA A 24 50.02 32.97 -28.42
C ALA A 24 49.96 33.94 -29.60
N THR A 25 50.90 33.84 -30.53
CA THR A 25 51.03 34.74 -31.68
C THR A 25 50.34 34.18 -32.93
N GLY A 26 50.40 32.86 -33.11
CA GLY A 26 49.79 32.16 -34.25
C GLY A 26 50.56 32.31 -35.56
N GLY A 27 49.99 31.75 -36.63
CA GLY A 27 50.52 31.78 -37.99
C GLY A 27 49.77 30.81 -38.90
N GLY A 28 49.79 31.05 -40.21
CA GLY A 28 49.22 30.13 -41.21
C GLY A 28 47.82 29.63 -40.86
N GLY A 29 47.66 28.31 -40.77
CA GLY A 29 46.42 27.61 -40.45
C GLY A 29 45.95 27.67 -39.00
N CYS A 30 46.72 28.23 -38.06
CA CYS A 30 46.32 28.38 -36.66
C CYS A 30 46.43 29.82 -36.16
N THR A 31 45.27 30.47 -35.99
CA THR A 31 45.16 31.81 -35.39
C THR A 31 44.53 31.69 -34.00
N PRO A 32 45.25 31.99 -32.91
CA PRO A 32 44.72 31.92 -31.55
C PRO A 32 43.47 32.78 -31.36
N ALA A 33 42.42 32.20 -30.79
CA ALA A 33 41.16 32.88 -30.50
C ALA A 33 40.52 32.25 -29.26
N ALA A 34 39.40 32.81 -28.79
CA ALA A 34 38.69 32.27 -27.61
C ALA A 34 38.28 30.79 -27.76
N ASN A 35 38.12 30.30 -29.00
CA ASN A 35 37.74 28.93 -29.35
C ASN A 35 38.81 28.20 -30.18
N VAL A 36 40.05 28.70 -30.24
CA VAL A 36 41.15 28.09 -31.01
C VAL A 36 42.41 28.02 -30.15
N LEU A 37 42.93 26.80 -29.97
CA LEU A 37 44.20 26.54 -29.30
C LEU A 37 45.28 26.21 -30.33
N CYS A 38 46.31 27.04 -30.39
CA CYS A 38 47.51 26.75 -31.18
C CYS A 38 48.59 26.18 -30.27
N LEU A 39 49.10 25.00 -30.62
CA LEU A 39 50.15 24.28 -29.90
C LEU A 39 51.32 24.01 -30.83
N ASP A 40 52.52 24.34 -30.37
CA ASP A 40 53.77 23.97 -30.99
C ASP A 40 54.45 22.86 -30.18
N ARG A 41 55.05 21.92 -30.89
CA ARG A 41 56.00 20.99 -30.30
C ARG A 41 57.37 21.67 -30.28
N THR A 42 57.94 21.86 -29.08
CA THR A 42 59.23 22.59 -28.94
C THR A 42 60.47 21.77 -29.27
N GLN A 43 60.31 20.47 -29.55
CA GLN A 43 61.41 19.56 -29.84
C GLN A 43 61.73 19.56 -31.34
N ALA A 44 62.98 19.90 -31.67
CA ALA A 44 63.47 19.96 -33.05
C ALA A 44 63.83 18.59 -33.64
N ALA A 45 64.06 17.57 -32.78
CA ALA A 45 64.33 16.22 -33.25
C ALA A 45 63.09 15.55 -33.86
N ALA A 46 63.31 14.82 -34.96
CA ALA A 46 62.30 13.99 -35.61
C ALA A 46 61.78 12.91 -34.65
N GLU A 47 60.50 12.57 -34.77
CA GLU A 47 59.88 11.46 -34.03
C GLU A 47 59.83 10.21 -34.89
N THR A 48 59.79 9.05 -34.24
CA THR A 48 59.56 7.79 -34.92
C THR A 48 58.08 7.59 -35.23
N PRO A 49 57.73 6.85 -36.31
CA PRO A 49 56.35 6.47 -36.58
C PRO A 49 55.74 5.63 -35.45
N GLY A 50 54.50 5.92 -35.07
CA GLY A 50 53.75 5.15 -34.09
C GLY A 50 52.57 5.90 -33.49
N ALA A 51 51.71 5.20 -32.74
CA ALA A 51 50.61 5.84 -32.03
C ALA A 51 51.14 6.78 -30.94
N ARG A 52 50.53 7.96 -30.83
CA ARG A 52 50.87 9.01 -29.86
C ARG A 52 49.60 9.53 -29.22
N THR A 53 49.67 9.86 -27.93
CA THR A 53 48.58 10.53 -27.23
C THR A 53 49.09 11.84 -26.64
N LEU A 54 48.29 12.89 -26.81
CA LEU A 54 48.48 14.19 -26.18
C LEU A 54 47.17 14.56 -25.48
N GLY A 55 47.24 14.81 -24.17
CA GLY A 55 46.13 15.29 -23.37
C GLY A 55 46.34 16.74 -22.97
N TRP A 56 45.28 17.54 -23.00
CA TRP A 56 45.29 18.95 -22.61
C TRP A 56 44.17 19.22 -21.60
N ASN A 57 44.46 19.95 -20.52
CA ASN A 57 43.47 20.23 -19.47
C ASN A 57 42.66 21.52 -19.73
N THR A 58 41.67 21.78 -18.88
CA THR A 58 40.87 23.02 -18.77
C THR A 58 40.03 23.42 -20.00
N GLN A 59 39.73 22.46 -20.88
CA GLN A 59 38.76 22.69 -21.96
C GLN A 59 37.35 22.68 -21.39
N THR A 60 36.67 23.83 -21.40
CA THR A 60 35.31 23.95 -20.87
C THR A 60 34.32 23.87 -22.01
N ASN A 61 33.42 22.88 -21.96
CA ASN A 61 32.31 22.78 -22.89
C ASN A 61 31.43 24.05 -22.82
N PRO A 62 30.78 24.45 -23.93
CA PRO A 62 29.76 25.50 -23.89
C PRO A 62 28.70 25.19 -22.82
N THR A 63 28.18 26.22 -22.15
CA THR A 63 27.13 26.04 -21.13
C THR A 63 25.73 26.39 -21.64
N THR A 64 25.64 26.88 -22.88
CA THR A 64 24.36 27.24 -23.52
C THR A 64 23.56 25.99 -23.85
N THR A 65 22.43 25.81 -23.17
CA THR A 65 21.52 24.69 -23.38
C THR A 65 20.94 24.66 -24.80
N ASN A 66 20.65 23.44 -25.28
CA ASN A 66 20.11 23.12 -26.60
C ASN A 66 20.95 23.64 -27.76
N THR A 67 22.27 23.69 -27.60
CA THR A 67 23.19 24.08 -28.68
C THR A 67 24.12 22.94 -29.03
N ALA A 68 24.28 22.70 -30.33
CA ALA A 68 25.33 21.84 -30.86
C ALA A 68 26.65 22.63 -30.92
N PHE A 69 27.75 21.96 -30.62
CA PHE A 69 29.09 22.48 -30.81
C PHE A 69 29.98 21.42 -31.46
N PHE A 70 31.00 21.90 -32.17
CA PHE A 70 31.94 21.06 -32.91
C PHE A 70 33.34 21.30 -32.38
N VAL A 71 34.09 20.23 -32.16
CA VAL A 71 35.53 20.28 -31.87
C VAL A 71 36.26 19.77 -33.09
N ARG A 72 37.22 20.54 -33.59
CA ARG A 72 38.13 20.16 -34.67
C ARG A 72 39.55 20.07 -34.14
N ILE A 73 40.24 19.00 -34.49
CA ILE A 73 41.68 18.85 -34.28
C ILE A 73 42.33 18.81 -35.65
N THR A 74 43.35 19.65 -35.86
CA THR A 74 44.15 19.67 -37.06
C THR A 74 45.62 19.60 -36.67
N ILE A 75 46.37 18.69 -37.29
CA ILE A 75 47.79 18.45 -37.03
C ILE A 75 48.57 18.85 -38.29
N TYR A 76 49.60 19.66 -38.08
CA TYR A 76 50.48 20.15 -39.14
C TYR A 76 51.88 19.55 -38.95
N SER A 77 52.59 19.37 -40.06
CA SER A 77 53.97 18.87 -40.06
C SER A 77 55.02 19.92 -39.69
N ASP A 78 54.63 21.20 -39.63
CA ASP A 78 55.47 22.35 -39.33
C ASP A 78 54.84 23.28 -38.25
N THR A 79 55.67 24.14 -37.65
CA THR A 79 55.23 25.14 -36.64
C THR A 79 54.77 26.46 -37.26
N GLY A 80 54.72 26.56 -38.59
CA GLY A 80 54.09 27.66 -39.32
C GLY A 80 52.62 27.40 -39.64
N TRP A 81 52.15 26.17 -39.39
CA TRP A 81 50.85 25.64 -39.81
C TRP A 81 50.59 25.86 -41.31
N THR A 82 51.61 25.64 -42.15
CA THR A 82 51.58 25.95 -43.59
C THR A 82 51.41 24.74 -44.52
N ASP A 83 51.45 23.53 -43.98
CA ASP A 83 51.24 22.30 -44.75
C ASP A 83 49.95 22.34 -45.59
N GLY A 84 50.05 21.94 -46.86
CA GLY A 84 48.92 21.87 -47.80
C GLY A 84 47.98 20.69 -47.56
N THR A 85 48.40 19.67 -46.79
CA THR A 85 47.61 18.47 -46.48
C THR A 85 47.68 18.09 -44.99
N PRO A 86 47.16 18.92 -44.07
CA PRO A 86 47.19 18.61 -42.65
C PRO A 86 46.17 17.52 -42.27
N ASP A 87 46.52 16.66 -41.32
CA ASP A 87 45.60 15.66 -40.78
C ASP A 87 44.52 16.33 -39.93
N THR A 88 43.24 16.05 -40.19
CA THR A 88 42.11 16.70 -39.51
C THR A 88 41.03 15.70 -39.07
N GLY A 89 40.47 15.91 -37.87
CA GLY A 89 39.28 15.21 -37.38
C GLY A 89 38.30 16.15 -36.68
N THR A 90 37.00 15.85 -36.76
CA THR A 90 35.93 16.62 -36.09
C THR A 90 35.01 15.72 -35.26
N VAL A 91 34.55 16.22 -34.11
CA VAL A 91 33.53 15.57 -33.28
C VAL A 91 32.42 16.58 -32.98
N ALA A 92 31.17 16.18 -33.21
CA ALA A 92 29.99 16.96 -32.83
C ALA A 92 29.48 16.54 -31.45
N SER A 93 29.11 17.51 -30.63
CA SER A 93 28.48 17.29 -29.33
C SER A 93 27.40 18.35 -29.09
N ALA A 94 26.55 18.17 -28.08
CA ALA A 94 25.50 19.13 -27.75
C ALA A 94 25.32 19.23 -26.24
N VAL A 95 25.00 20.43 -25.77
CA VAL A 95 24.56 20.65 -24.39
C VAL A 95 23.04 20.71 -24.41
N VAL A 96 22.37 19.89 -23.60
CA VAL A 96 20.89 19.79 -23.53
C VAL A 96 20.38 20.30 -22.19
N GLN A 97 19.14 20.78 -22.15
CA GLN A 97 18.47 21.17 -20.91
C GLN A 97 18.09 19.97 -20.04
N THR A 98 17.98 20.17 -18.72
CA THR A 98 17.42 19.16 -17.80
C THR A 98 15.91 19.08 -17.98
N LEU A 99 15.40 17.91 -18.36
CA LEU A 99 13.97 17.62 -18.34
C LEU A 99 13.55 17.25 -16.92
N THR A 100 12.63 18.03 -16.32
CA THR A 100 12.03 17.71 -15.02
C THR A 100 10.67 17.07 -15.22
N ILE A 101 10.45 15.90 -14.64
CA ILE A 101 9.20 15.14 -14.71
C ILE A 101 8.61 15.09 -13.30
N ASN A 102 7.38 15.56 -13.12
CA ASN A 102 6.66 15.55 -11.85
C ASN A 102 5.38 14.73 -11.97
N ALA A 103 5.01 14.02 -10.90
CA ALA A 103 3.76 13.29 -10.77
C ALA A 103 3.27 13.32 -9.31
N ALA A 104 1.98 13.05 -9.10
CA ALA A 104 1.37 12.89 -7.77
C ALA A 104 0.56 11.59 -7.73
N VAL A 105 0.51 10.96 -6.57
CA VAL A 105 -0.33 9.78 -6.29
C VAL A 105 -1.52 10.22 -5.46
N ALA A 106 -2.73 9.85 -5.88
CA ALA A 106 -3.95 10.16 -5.16
C ALA A 106 -4.12 9.25 -3.93
N GLU A 107 -4.83 9.75 -2.94
CA GLU A 107 -5.28 8.98 -1.78
C GLU A 107 -6.27 7.89 -2.22
N VAL A 108 -6.13 6.69 -1.67
CA VAL A 108 -7.09 5.59 -1.81
C VAL A 108 -7.60 5.19 -0.43
N LEU A 109 -8.91 5.31 -0.22
CA LEU A 109 -9.64 4.76 0.91
C LEU A 109 -10.98 4.24 0.42
N ASN A 110 -11.00 2.95 0.09
CA ASN A 110 -12.22 2.24 -0.31
C ASN A 110 -12.61 1.31 0.83
N PHE A 111 -13.83 1.50 1.33
CA PHE A 111 -14.40 0.67 2.39
C PHE A 111 -15.84 0.37 2.09
N CYS A 112 -16.22 -0.88 2.27
CA CYS A 112 -17.55 -1.36 2.00
C CYS A 112 -17.91 -2.48 2.98
N VAL A 113 -19.18 -2.54 3.31
CA VAL A 113 -19.77 -3.58 4.15
C VAL A 113 -20.89 -4.24 3.36
N GLY A 114 -21.03 -5.54 3.52
CA GLY A 114 -22.18 -6.24 2.98
C GLY A 114 -22.40 -7.62 3.55
N ALA A 115 -23.06 -8.47 2.78
CA ALA A 115 -23.33 -9.85 3.11
C ALA A 115 -22.80 -10.80 2.03
N SER A 116 -22.40 -12.01 2.41
CA SER A 116 -21.82 -12.97 1.46
C SER A 116 -22.00 -14.41 1.94
N THR A 117 -22.21 -15.33 1.01
CA THR A 117 -22.17 -16.77 1.26
C THR A 117 -20.75 -17.32 1.44
N VAL A 118 -19.71 -16.48 1.22
CA VAL A 118 -18.32 -16.86 1.50
C VAL A 118 -18.12 -17.08 2.99
N ASN A 119 -17.64 -18.27 3.34
CA ASN A 119 -17.46 -18.74 4.72
C ASN A 119 -16.06 -19.36 4.91
N ASP A 120 -15.04 -18.69 4.41
CA ASP A 120 -13.64 -19.06 4.57
C ASP A 120 -12.72 -17.83 4.43
N ALA A 121 -11.41 -18.01 4.57
CA ALA A 121 -10.40 -16.94 4.48
C ALA A 121 -9.66 -16.87 3.13
N THR A 122 -10.10 -17.62 2.11
CA THR A 122 -9.37 -17.87 0.87
C THR A 122 -10.16 -17.54 -0.41
N THR A 123 -11.46 -17.75 -0.41
CA THR A 123 -12.36 -17.52 -1.53
C THR A 123 -12.67 -16.04 -1.61
N SER A 124 -12.39 -15.40 -2.75
CA SER A 124 -12.68 -13.98 -2.95
C SER A 124 -14.16 -13.68 -2.71
N VAL A 125 -14.44 -12.71 -1.83
CA VAL A 125 -15.81 -12.18 -1.60
C VAL A 125 -16.26 -11.36 -2.80
N ALA A 126 -15.38 -10.47 -3.28
CA ALA A 126 -15.60 -9.60 -4.41
C ALA A 126 -14.25 -9.10 -4.95
N ALA A 127 -14.17 -8.74 -6.23
CA ALA A 127 -12.93 -8.24 -6.82
C ALA A 127 -12.51 -6.86 -6.28
N ASP A 128 -13.48 -6.06 -5.84
CA ASP A 128 -13.30 -4.78 -5.14
C ASP A 128 -14.63 -4.39 -4.46
N CYS A 129 -14.64 -3.22 -3.80
CA CYS A 129 -15.82 -2.73 -3.09
C CYS A 129 -17.04 -2.44 -3.97
N THR A 130 -16.92 -2.32 -5.29
CA THR A 130 -18.08 -2.07 -6.17
C THR A 130 -18.96 -3.31 -6.34
N ALA A 131 -18.41 -4.50 -6.05
CA ALA A 131 -19.12 -5.77 -6.15
C ALA A 131 -19.55 -6.36 -4.79
N VAL A 132 -19.24 -5.68 -3.67
CA VAL A 132 -19.79 -6.04 -2.35
C VAL A 132 -21.24 -5.53 -2.27
N ALA A 133 -22.16 -6.43 -1.97
CA ALA A 133 -23.60 -6.17 -1.96
C ALA A 133 -24.28 -6.80 -0.74
N GLY A 134 -25.59 -6.50 -0.56
CA GLY A 134 -26.36 -6.93 0.60
C GLY A 134 -25.99 -6.15 1.86
N THR A 135 -26.91 -6.01 2.81
CA THR A 135 -26.67 -5.34 4.11
C THR A 135 -27.38 -6.05 5.27
N ASN A 136 -27.96 -7.21 5.00
CA ASN A 136 -28.77 -7.94 5.94
C ASN A 136 -28.11 -9.28 6.16
N VAL A 137 -28.02 -9.70 7.42
CA VAL A 137 -27.58 -11.04 7.80
C VAL A 137 -28.64 -11.59 8.73
N ASN A 138 -29.28 -12.67 8.32
CA ASN A 138 -30.34 -13.33 9.05
C ASN A 138 -29.82 -14.65 9.61
N ILE A 139 -29.60 -14.67 10.92
CA ILE A 139 -29.15 -15.87 11.65
C ILE A 139 -30.30 -16.84 11.98
N GLY A 140 -31.48 -16.63 11.39
CA GLY A 140 -32.64 -17.52 11.51
C GLY A 140 -33.39 -17.39 12.84
N THR A 141 -34.30 -18.34 13.08
CA THR A 141 -35.10 -18.38 14.29
C THR A 141 -34.25 -18.90 15.45
N LEU A 142 -34.24 -18.16 16.56
CA LEU A 142 -33.48 -18.52 17.75
C LEU A 142 -34.22 -19.58 18.58
N ASP A 143 -33.51 -20.60 19.03
CA ASP A 143 -34.01 -21.61 19.97
C ASP A 143 -32.97 -21.87 21.07
N THR A 144 -33.46 -22.21 22.26
CA THR A 144 -32.67 -22.49 23.45
C THR A 144 -31.77 -23.72 23.33
N GLY A 145 -32.07 -24.63 22.40
CA GLY A 145 -31.28 -25.84 22.16
C GLY A 145 -29.95 -25.60 21.43
N SER A 146 -29.74 -24.43 20.85
CA SER A 146 -28.54 -24.12 20.04
C SER A 146 -28.11 -22.66 20.13
N THR A 147 -26.87 -22.39 19.72
CA THR A 147 -26.45 -21.04 19.33
C THR A 147 -26.53 -20.94 17.81
N ASN A 148 -27.26 -19.96 17.29
CA ASN A 148 -27.27 -19.69 15.86
C ASN A 148 -26.05 -18.83 15.53
N VAL A 149 -25.24 -19.25 14.56
CA VAL A 149 -24.02 -18.54 14.13
C VAL A 149 -24.04 -18.41 12.61
N SER A 150 -23.88 -17.20 12.08
CA SER A 150 -23.81 -16.99 10.63
C SER A 150 -22.61 -17.75 10.00
N PRO A 151 -22.75 -18.30 8.78
CA PRO A 151 -23.98 -18.34 7.98
C PRO A 151 -24.93 -19.43 8.52
N VAL A 152 -26.24 -19.18 8.44
CA VAL A 152 -27.27 -20.15 8.83
C VAL A 152 -28.16 -20.46 7.63
N SER A 153 -28.00 -21.65 7.03
CA SER A 153 -28.82 -22.12 5.89
C SER A 153 -30.15 -22.77 6.30
N THR A 154 -30.42 -22.89 7.59
CA THR A 154 -31.61 -23.55 8.13
C THR A 154 -32.44 -22.60 8.99
N ASN A 155 -33.62 -23.06 9.42
CA ASN A 155 -34.48 -22.36 10.38
C ASN A 155 -34.81 -20.89 10.04
N GLY A 156 -34.87 -20.57 8.74
CA GLY A 156 -35.18 -19.24 8.23
C GLY A 156 -34.00 -18.28 8.16
N GLY A 157 -32.75 -18.75 8.33
CA GLY A 157 -31.56 -17.97 8.02
C GLY A 157 -31.30 -17.86 6.51
N ASP A 158 -30.41 -16.96 6.12
CA ASP A 158 -30.13 -16.62 4.71
C ASP A 158 -28.84 -17.24 4.14
N ASP A 159 -28.13 -18.06 4.93
CA ASP A 159 -26.83 -18.64 4.58
C ASP A 159 -25.73 -17.61 4.27
N GLU A 160 -25.82 -16.40 4.85
CA GLU A 160 -24.84 -15.33 4.64
C GLU A 160 -24.06 -14.99 5.92
N ASN A 161 -22.81 -14.59 5.74
CA ASN A 161 -22.00 -13.87 6.72
C ASN A 161 -22.06 -12.37 6.46
N GLY A 162 -21.74 -11.56 7.47
CA GLY A 162 -21.37 -10.18 7.23
C GLY A 162 -19.95 -10.10 6.65
N VAL A 163 -19.66 -9.07 5.88
CA VAL A 163 -18.31 -8.80 5.36
C VAL A 163 -17.98 -7.32 5.47
N ALA A 164 -16.72 -7.00 5.73
CA ALA A 164 -16.20 -5.64 5.66
C ALA A 164 -14.85 -5.65 4.94
N MET A 165 -14.76 -4.99 3.78
CA MET A 165 -13.57 -4.97 2.93
C MET A 165 -12.91 -3.60 2.95
N LEU A 166 -11.57 -3.60 3.04
CA LEU A 166 -10.75 -2.40 3.06
C LEU A 166 -9.69 -2.44 1.95
N ARG A 167 -9.58 -1.35 1.20
CA ARG A 167 -8.40 -1.03 0.39
C ARG A 167 -7.94 0.38 0.71
N THR A 168 -6.66 0.52 1.04
CA THR A 168 -6.06 1.83 1.31
C THR A 168 -4.57 1.87 1.00
N ASN A 169 -4.10 3.03 0.52
CA ASN A 169 -2.67 3.35 0.38
C ASN A 169 -2.14 4.23 1.52
N ALA A 170 -2.86 4.30 2.65
CA ALA A 170 -2.48 5.06 3.83
C ALA A 170 -1.14 4.59 4.44
N VAL A 171 -0.16 5.49 4.46
CA VAL A 171 1.21 5.17 4.91
C VAL A 171 1.32 4.91 6.41
N ASN A 172 0.40 5.46 7.20
CA ASN A 172 0.28 5.16 8.63
C ASN A 172 -0.85 4.16 8.94
N GLY A 173 -1.49 3.61 7.91
CA GLY A 173 -2.51 2.57 8.01
C GLY A 173 -3.91 3.12 8.21
N ALA A 174 -4.85 2.23 8.50
CA ALA A 174 -6.23 2.57 8.78
C ALA A 174 -6.78 1.78 9.97
N THR A 175 -7.81 2.30 10.60
CA THR A 175 -8.64 1.58 11.57
C THR A 175 -10.00 1.28 10.95
N VAL A 176 -10.62 0.19 11.39
CA VAL A 176 -12.01 -0.14 11.09
C VAL A 176 -12.75 -0.29 12.41
N SER A 177 -13.88 0.41 12.52
CA SER A 177 -14.72 0.45 13.70
C SER A 177 -16.18 0.24 13.31
N TYR A 178 -17.00 -0.13 14.28
CA TYR A 178 -18.45 -0.06 14.16
C TYR A 178 -19.06 0.67 15.34
N SER A 179 -20.31 1.10 15.21
CA SER A 179 -21.13 1.65 16.29
C SER A 179 -22.52 1.05 16.18
N ALA A 180 -23.04 0.47 17.26
CA ALA A 180 -24.40 -0.04 17.30
C ALA A 180 -25.42 1.10 17.21
N ILE A 181 -26.35 1.04 16.25
CA ILE A 181 -27.41 2.04 16.10
C ILE A 181 -28.38 1.92 17.28
N GLN A 182 -28.52 3.01 18.03
CA GLN A 182 -29.38 3.06 19.20
C GLN A 182 -30.85 3.14 18.78
N GLN A 183 -31.61 2.07 19.04
CA GLN A 183 -33.04 2.02 18.77
C GLN A 183 -33.84 2.78 19.84
N SER A 184 -35.13 3.05 19.58
CA SER A 184 -36.02 3.66 20.57
C SER A 184 -36.33 2.69 21.74
N GLY A 185 -36.38 3.20 22.97
CA GLY A 185 -36.67 2.40 24.17
C GLY A 185 -35.99 2.99 25.41
N THR A 186 -35.64 2.11 26.37
CA THR A 186 -34.95 2.48 27.62
C THR A 186 -33.49 1.98 27.66
N ASN A 187 -33.28 0.70 27.96
CA ASN A 187 -31.98 0.07 28.11
C ASN A 187 -31.64 -0.78 26.87
N HIS A 188 -30.38 -1.20 26.75
CA HIS A 188 -29.91 -2.14 25.70
C HIS A 188 -30.28 -1.72 24.27
N LEU A 189 -30.13 -0.42 23.94
CA LEU A 189 -30.65 0.16 22.69
C LEU A 189 -29.92 -0.31 21.44
N GLY A 190 -28.66 -0.74 21.56
CA GLY A 190 -27.85 -1.23 20.45
C GLY A 190 -27.73 -2.75 20.33
N THR A 191 -28.39 -3.53 21.19
CA THR A 191 -28.36 -5.01 21.08
C THR A 191 -29.45 -5.56 20.16
N LEU A 192 -29.44 -6.88 19.98
CA LEU A 192 -30.48 -7.64 19.33
C LEU A 192 -31.78 -7.58 20.15
N ARG A 193 -32.80 -6.85 19.66
CA ARG A 193 -34.01 -6.52 20.43
C ARG A 193 -35.26 -6.43 19.56
N ILE A 194 -36.43 -6.55 20.18
CA ILE A 194 -37.69 -6.20 19.51
C ILE A 194 -37.78 -4.67 19.40
N SER A 195 -38.11 -4.17 18.20
CA SER A 195 -38.22 -2.73 17.95
C SER A 195 -39.24 -2.08 18.88
N GLY A 196 -38.84 -0.99 19.55
CA GLY A 196 -39.68 -0.25 20.49
C GLY A 196 -39.90 -0.90 21.85
N ALA A 197 -39.30 -2.06 22.13
CA ALA A 197 -39.39 -2.71 23.45
C ALA A 197 -38.85 -1.84 24.59
N GLY A 198 -39.28 -2.09 25.82
CA GLY A 198 -38.59 -1.63 27.02
C GLY A 198 -37.72 -2.77 27.54
N CYS A 199 -36.41 -2.59 27.57
CA CYS A 199 -35.51 -3.57 28.19
C CYS A 199 -35.26 -3.18 29.64
N ASP A 200 -35.13 -4.17 30.51
CA ASP A 200 -34.74 -3.98 31.90
C ASP A 200 -33.24 -3.68 31.97
N ALA A 201 -32.78 -3.06 33.06
CA ALA A 201 -31.35 -2.76 33.23
C ALA A 201 -30.59 -4.01 33.71
N GLY A 202 -29.33 -4.15 33.29
CA GLY A 202 -28.42 -5.18 33.78
C GLY A 202 -28.26 -6.33 32.79
N SER A 203 -28.57 -7.56 33.21
CA SER A 203 -28.60 -8.71 32.31
C SER A 203 -29.87 -9.55 32.50
N PRO A 204 -31.06 -8.94 32.34
CA PRO A 204 -32.34 -9.64 32.39
C PRO A 204 -32.41 -10.67 31.26
N THR A 205 -33.16 -11.76 31.45
CA THR A 205 -33.38 -12.77 30.39
C THR A 205 -34.87 -12.97 30.11
N THR A 206 -35.72 -12.10 30.65
CA THR A 206 -37.19 -12.18 30.64
C THR A 206 -37.82 -11.04 29.85
N ASP A 207 -37.02 -10.12 29.33
CA ASP A 207 -37.43 -8.95 28.56
C ASP A 207 -37.15 -9.14 27.07
N GLN A 208 -37.68 -8.26 26.23
CA GLN A 208 -37.65 -8.42 24.77
C GLN A 208 -36.31 -8.03 24.13
N CYS A 209 -35.20 -8.29 24.83
CA CYS A 209 -33.85 -7.86 24.46
C CYS A 209 -32.87 -8.99 24.78
N ILE A 210 -31.94 -9.28 23.87
CA ILE A 210 -30.92 -10.30 24.09
C ILE A 210 -29.66 -9.59 24.58
N ASN A 211 -29.15 -10.02 25.73
CA ASN A 211 -27.94 -9.42 26.31
C ASN A 211 -26.75 -9.44 25.34
N ALA A 212 -26.17 -8.27 25.08
CA ALA A 212 -24.90 -8.18 24.41
C ALA A 212 -23.79 -8.80 25.27
N GLN A 213 -22.76 -9.35 24.62
CA GLN A 213 -21.60 -9.86 25.35
C GLN A 213 -20.71 -8.72 25.92
N GLY A 214 -20.79 -7.52 25.37
CA GLY A 214 -19.91 -6.39 25.71
C GLY A 214 -18.61 -6.42 24.91
N THR A 215 -17.64 -5.59 25.30
CA THR A 215 -16.35 -5.38 24.60
C THR A 215 -15.27 -6.40 24.96
N THR A 216 -15.63 -7.50 25.62
CA THR A 216 -14.71 -8.60 25.91
C THR A 216 -15.32 -9.88 25.40
N GLN A 217 -14.67 -10.49 24.41
CA GLN A 217 -15.18 -11.71 23.81
C GLN A 217 -15.31 -12.86 24.81
N SER A 218 -16.37 -13.65 24.63
CA SER A 218 -16.54 -14.96 25.29
C SER A 218 -17.18 -15.93 24.32
N THR A 219 -16.94 -17.22 24.52
CA THR A 219 -17.71 -18.28 23.87
C THR A 219 -19.16 -18.26 24.37
N PHE A 220 -20.10 -18.65 23.52
CA PHE A 220 -21.52 -18.76 23.86
C PHE A 220 -21.90 -20.21 24.09
N THR A 221 -22.78 -20.45 25.06
CA THR A 221 -23.35 -21.76 25.34
C THR A 221 -24.86 -21.69 25.13
N ALA A 222 -25.39 -22.64 24.36
CA ALA A 222 -26.82 -22.71 24.05
C ALA A 222 -27.70 -22.57 25.31
N GLY A 223 -28.76 -21.77 25.22
CA GLY A 223 -29.70 -21.53 26.31
C GLY A 223 -29.28 -20.42 27.29
N THR A 224 -28.11 -19.82 27.10
CA THR A 224 -27.63 -18.67 27.90
C THR A 224 -27.71 -17.41 27.07
N GLU A 225 -28.72 -16.56 27.34
CA GLU A 225 -29.02 -15.40 26.51
C GLU A 225 -27.79 -14.52 26.22
N LYS A 226 -27.35 -14.52 24.95
CA LYS A 226 -26.19 -13.76 24.47
C LYS A 226 -26.30 -13.40 22.99
N PHE A 227 -25.77 -12.22 22.64
CA PHE A 227 -25.55 -11.76 21.27
C PHE A 227 -24.13 -11.21 21.09
N GLY A 228 -23.53 -11.46 19.94
CA GLY A 228 -22.17 -11.04 19.64
C GLY A 228 -21.77 -11.16 18.17
N MET A 229 -20.65 -10.53 17.84
CA MET A 229 -19.96 -10.59 16.57
C MET A 229 -18.51 -11.05 16.78
N THR A 230 -17.93 -11.73 15.80
CA THR A 230 -16.50 -12.02 15.71
C THR A 230 -16.01 -11.85 14.29
N ILE A 231 -14.71 -11.60 14.11
CA ILE A 231 -14.06 -11.67 12.80
C ILE A 231 -13.46 -13.08 12.65
N ALA A 232 -14.18 -13.93 11.92
CA ALA A 232 -13.80 -15.34 11.74
C ALA A 232 -12.45 -15.52 11.07
N GLY A 233 -12.06 -14.55 10.24
CA GLY A 233 -10.72 -14.43 9.67
C GLY A 233 -10.63 -13.27 8.69
N ILE A 234 -9.39 -12.97 8.28
CA ILE A 234 -9.12 -12.03 7.18
C ILE A 234 -9.08 -12.84 5.89
N ASN A 235 -10.03 -12.59 5.01
CA ASN A 235 -10.09 -13.19 3.70
C ASN A 235 -9.14 -12.44 2.74
N CYS A 236 -8.20 -13.20 2.20
CA CYS A 236 -7.15 -12.72 1.29
C CYS A 236 -7.46 -12.99 -0.19
N GLY A 237 -8.66 -13.47 -0.52
CA GLY A 237 -8.98 -13.99 -1.84
C GLY A 237 -8.92 -12.96 -2.98
N SER A 238 -9.00 -11.67 -2.65
CA SER A 238 -8.96 -10.56 -3.62
C SER A 238 -7.64 -9.79 -3.61
N THR A 239 -6.76 -10.07 -2.66
CA THR A 239 -5.49 -9.35 -2.51
C THR A 239 -4.50 -9.76 -3.59
N VAL A 240 -3.98 -8.79 -4.34
CA VAL A 240 -3.03 -9.03 -5.45
C VAL A 240 -1.72 -8.26 -5.30
N SER A 241 -1.71 -7.21 -4.49
CA SER A 241 -0.56 -6.30 -4.35
C SER A 241 0.58 -6.85 -3.50
N TYR A 242 0.31 -7.86 -2.67
CA TYR A 242 1.28 -8.51 -1.80
C TYR A 242 0.81 -9.93 -1.44
N THR A 243 1.69 -10.72 -0.82
CA THR A 243 1.31 -12.03 -0.29
C THR A 243 0.40 -11.84 0.91
N CYS A 244 -0.86 -12.24 0.78
CA CYS A 244 -1.82 -12.30 1.88
C CYS A 244 -2.27 -13.75 2.04
N THR A 245 -2.10 -14.30 3.24
CA THR A 245 -2.58 -15.63 3.60
C THR A 245 -2.88 -15.64 5.10
N PHE A 246 -4.16 -15.74 5.45
CA PHE A 246 -4.65 -15.70 6.82
C PHE A 246 -3.91 -16.66 7.75
N SER A 247 -3.84 -17.93 7.39
CA SER A 247 -3.21 -18.98 8.19
C SER A 247 -1.73 -18.77 8.47
N SER A 248 -1.05 -18.00 7.62
CA SER A 248 0.37 -17.65 7.79
C SER A 248 0.60 -16.31 8.50
N GLY A 249 -0.46 -15.53 8.77
CA GLY A 249 -0.33 -14.21 9.40
C GLY A 249 0.24 -13.13 8.50
N THR A 250 0.15 -13.28 7.17
CA THR A 250 0.71 -12.32 6.20
C THR A 250 -0.29 -11.25 5.74
N TYR A 251 -1.47 -11.21 6.34
CA TYR A 251 -2.44 -10.14 6.15
C TYR A 251 -2.03 -8.88 6.91
N ASN A 252 -2.44 -7.71 6.42
CA ASN A 252 -2.07 -6.42 7.00
C ASN A 252 -3.13 -5.89 7.97
N LEU A 253 -4.40 -6.28 7.82
CA LEU A 253 -5.49 -5.88 8.67
C LEU A 253 -5.55 -6.76 9.93
N ALA A 254 -4.97 -6.29 11.02
CA ALA A 254 -5.01 -7.02 12.30
C ALA A 254 -6.39 -6.89 12.96
N ARG A 255 -6.95 -8.01 13.42
CA ARG A 255 -8.20 -8.04 14.19
C ARG A 255 -7.96 -7.50 15.59
N ASP A 256 -8.93 -6.77 16.12
CA ASP A 256 -8.92 -6.37 17.52
C ASP A 256 -9.12 -7.59 18.43
N ALA A 257 -8.46 -7.62 19.59
CA ALA A 257 -8.49 -8.77 20.50
C ALA A 257 -9.91 -9.09 21.02
N ALA A 258 -10.79 -8.09 21.09
CA ALA A 258 -12.18 -8.31 21.47
C ALA A 258 -12.99 -9.02 20.38
N TYR A 259 -12.52 -9.06 19.13
CA TYR A 259 -13.24 -9.60 17.98
C TYR A 259 -12.42 -10.66 17.21
N ASP A 260 -11.38 -11.20 17.85
CA ASP A 260 -10.38 -12.11 17.26
C ASP A 260 -10.80 -13.59 17.28
N GLY A 261 -12.02 -13.87 17.75
CA GLY A 261 -12.60 -15.21 17.76
C GLY A 261 -11.87 -16.14 18.70
N ASN A 262 -10.96 -16.96 18.17
CA ASN A 262 -10.13 -17.88 18.95
C ASN A 262 -8.72 -17.35 19.23
N GLY A 263 -8.39 -16.12 18.81
CA GLY A 263 -7.08 -15.51 19.01
C GLY A 263 -5.97 -16.04 18.08
N ALA A 264 -6.32 -16.93 17.14
CA ALA A 264 -5.37 -17.61 16.27
C ALA A 264 -5.65 -17.30 14.80
N ASN A 265 -4.64 -17.51 13.96
CA ASN A 265 -4.76 -17.50 12.51
C ASN A 265 -5.43 -18.77 11.98
N THR A 266 -6.50 -19.21 12.64
CA THR A 266 -7.33 -20.36 12.25
C THR A 266 -8.74 -19.86 12.11
N TYR A 267 -9.35 -20.10 10.94
CA TYR A 267 -10.67 -19.59 10.64
C TYR A 267 -11.69 -20.14 11.65
N VAL A 268 -12.55 -19.27 12.19
CA VAL A 268 -13.60 -19.69 13.13
C VAL A 268 -14.67 -20.48 12.38
N THR A 269 -14.74 -21.78 12.64
CA THR A 269 -15.59 -22.72 11.90
C THR A 269 -17.03 -22.80 12.40
N ASP A 270 -17.39 -22.07 13.46
CA ASP A 270 -18.78 -22.03 13.94
C ASP A 270 -19.72 -21.56 12.82
N SER A 271 -20.81 -22.28 12.58
CA SER A 271 -21.80 -21.93 11.56
C SER A 271 -23.09 -22.71 11.78
N GLY A 272 -24.22 -22.18 11.31
CA GLY A 272 -25.53 -22.80 11.45
C GLY A 272 -25.98 -22.84 12.90
N GLN A 273 -26.58 -23.95 13.30
CA GLN A 273 -26.96 -24.20 14.69
C GLN A 273 -25.86 -24.99 15.39
N VAL A 274 -25.12 -24.32 16.27
CA VAL A 274 -24.07 -24.92 17.09
C VAL A 274 -24.69 -25.48 18.37
N GLY A 275 -24.62 -26.80 18.53
CA GLY A 275 -24.95 -27.46 19.79
C GLY A 275 -23.81 -27.30 20.80
N GLY A 276 -24.14 -26.95 22.05
CA GLY A 276 -23.15 -26.76 23.12
C GLY A 276 -22.49 -25.37 23.08
N THR A 277 -21.17 -25.35 23.28
CA THR A 277 -20.37 -24.11 23.34
C THR A 277 -19.70 -23.82 22.00
N THR A 278 -19.72 -22.56 21.57
CA THR A 278 -19.03 -22.11 20.35
C THR A 278 -17.51 -22.26 20.44
N ASN A 279 -16.84 -22.44 19.31
CA ASN A 279 -15.38 -22.51 19.27
C ASN A 279 -14.73 -21.12 19.30
N GLY A 280 -15.39 -20.12 18.71
CA GLY A 280 -14.97 -18.72 18.75
C GLY A 280 -15.57 -17.97 19.94
N GLY A 281 -14.87 -16.92 20.38
CA GLY A 281 -15.42 -15.87 21.21
C GLY A 281 -16.11 -14.80 20.38
N TYR A 282 -17.18 -14.22 20.91
CA TYR A 282 -17.96 -13.16 20.29
C TYR A 282 -18.06 -11.97 21.24
N ALA A 283 -18.09 -10.76 20.71
CA ALA A 283 -18.23 -9.51 21.47
C ALA A 283 -19.25 -8.59 20.78
N TRP A 284 -19.87 -7.69 21.53
CA TRP A 284 -20.73 -6.65 20.99
C TRP A 284 -20.84 -5.49 21.97
N ASP A 285 -20.29 -4.34 21.59
CA ASP A 285 -20.60 -3.05 22.22
C ASP A 285 -21.99 -2.56 21.77
N GLU A 286 -22.94 -2.53 22.70
CA GLU A 286 -24.31 -2.05 22.47
C GLU A 286 -24.51 -0.56 22.79
N THR A 287 -23.48 0.14 23.24
CA THR A 287 -23.61 1.51 23.78
C THR A 287 -23.79 2.59 22.72
N GLY A 288 -23.49 2.26 21.46
CA GLY A 288 -23.48 3.22 20.34
C GLY A 288 -22.24 4.12 20.34
N THR A 289 -21.19 3.75 21.08
CA THR A 289 -19.86 4.29 20.84
C THR A 289 -19.17 3.53 19.72
N PHE A 290 -18.24 4.20 19.03
CA PHE A 290 -17.37 3.53 18.07
C PHE A 290 -16.43 2.58 18.81
N ASP A 291 -16.52 1.31 18.46
CA ASP A 291 -15.59 0.27 18.91
C ASP A 291 -14.73 -0.20 17.75
N GLN A 292 -13.42 -0.33 17.97
CA GLN A 292 -12.46 -0.73 16.95
C GLN A 292 -12.46 -2.26 16.81
N ILE A 293 -12.63 -2.75 15.58
CA ILE A 293 -12.68 -4.19 15.30
C ILE A 293 -11.44 -4.66 14.54
N ALA A 294 -10.74 -3.77 13.84
CA ALA A 294 -9.50 -4.08 13.17
C ALA A 294 -8.65 -2.84 12.88
N SER A 295 -7.35 -3.04 12.64
CA SER A 295 -6.45 -1.99 12.20
C SER A 295 -5.24 -2.52 11.43
N SER A 296 -4.77 -1.76 10.43
CA SER A 296 -3.48 -2.00 9.78
C SER A 296 -2.34 -1.17 10.35
N THR A 297 -2.60 -0.30 11.34
CA THR A 297 -1.61 0.63 11.91
C THR A 297 -0.42 -0.07 12.55
N GLY A 298 -0.65 -1.26 13.12
CA GLY A 298 0.38 -2.11 13.74
C GLY A 298 1.11 -3.04 12.76
N SER A 299 0.66 -3.13 11.50
CA SER A 299 1.31 -3.97 10.49
C SER A 299 2.65 -3.35 10.05
N THR A 300 3.59 -4.22 9.67
CA THR A 300 4.83 -3.79 9.00
C THR A 300 4.55 -3.21 7.62
N THR A 301 3.48 -3.67 6.96
CA THR A 301 2.93 -3.12 5.73
C THR A 301 1.55 -2.57 6.04
N LYS A 302 1.44 -1.25 6.15
CA LYS A 302 0.22 -0.58 6.64
C LYS A 302 -0.85 -0.34 5.56
N VAL A 303 -0.44 -0.44 4.29
CA VAL A 303 -1.34 -0.41 3.14
C VAL A 303 -2.14 -1.71 3.09
N VAL A 304 -3.37 -1.63 2.62
CA VAL A 304 -4.29 -2.78 2.54
C VAL A 304 -4.83 -2.87 1.12
N ASP A 305 -4.86 -4.07 0.55
CA ASP A 305 -5.39 -4.33 -0.79
C ASP A 305 -6.50 -5.39 -0.73
N ASP A 306 -7.74 -4.91 -0.75
CA ASP A 306 -8.99 -5.70 -0.72
C ASP A 306 -9.01 -6.83 0.32
N GLU A 307 -8.38 -6.62 1.48
CA GLU A 307 -8.52 -7.55 2.60
C GLU A 307 -9.92 -7.43 3.18
N THR A 308 -10.58 -8.58 3.35
CA THR A 308 -11.98 -8.63 3.78
C THR A 308 -12.12 -9.35 5.10
N MET A 309 -12.66 -8.69 6.11
CA MET A 309 -13.07 -9.34 7.35
C MET A 309 -14.35 -10.14 7.10
N ILE A 310 -14.35 -11.43 7.44
CA ILE A 310 -15.59 -12.22 7.49
C ILE A 310 -16.19 -12.10 8.90
N LEU A 311 -17.30 -11.39 9.00
CA LEU A 311 -18.00 -11.09 10.24
C LEU A 311 -19.04 -12.18 10.52
N LYS A 312 -18.87 -12.88 11.64
CA LYS A 312 -19.84 -13.86 12.13
C LYS A 312 -20.65 -13.30 13.28
N PHE A 313 -21.97 -13.41 13.16
CA PHE A 313 -22.91 -13.03 14.22
C PHE A 313 -23.43 -14.28 14.90
N ALA A 314 -23.46 -14.26 16.23
CA ALA A 314 -23.95 -15.35 17.04
C ALA A 314 -25.02 -14.86 18.01
N ALA A 315 -26.08 -15.65 18.18
CA ALA A 315 -27.06 -15.44 19.23
C ALA A 315 -27.59 -16.76 19.79
N THR A 316 -27.89 -16.78 21.09
CA THR A 316 -28.69 -17.84 21.71
C THR A 316 -29.64 -17.20 22.72
N PRO A 317 -30.92 -17.59 22.77
CA PRO A 317 -31.86 -17.07 23.74
C PRO A 317 -31.81 -17.92 25.03
N SER A 318 -32.37 -17.39 26.11
CA SER A 318 -32.76 -18.20 27.26
C SER A 318 -34.18 -18.75 27.10
N ILE A 319 -34.56 -19.71 27.95
CA ILE A 319 -35.95 -20.20 27.99
C ILE A 319 -36.96 -19.14 28.42
N THR A 320 -36.51 -18.08 29.07
CA THR A 320 -37.36 -16.97 29.49
C THR A 320 -37.41 -15.83 28.48
N THR A 321 -36.56 -15.86 27.45
CA THR A 321 -36.50 -14.80 26.44
C THR A 321 -37.83 -14.79 25.66
N PRO A 322 -38.58 -13.68 25.65
CA PRO A 322 -39.87 -13.59 24.98
C PRO A 322 -39.79 -13.87 23.48
N PHE A 323 -40.87 -14.41 22.90
CA PHE A 323 -40.97 -14.58 21.46
C PHE A 323 -41.12 -13.24 20.74
N GLY A 324 -40.49 -13.12 19.57
CA GLY A 324 -40.69 -12.00 18.65
C GLY A 324 -39.57 -11.89 17.61
N ALA A 325 -39.64 -10.84 16.79
CA ALA A 325 -38.61 -10.52 15.81
C ALA A 325 -37.58 -9.57 16.43
N TYR A 326 -36.35 -10.05 16.54
CA TYR A 326 -35.25 -9.29 17.13
C TYR A 326 -34.33 -8.75 16.03
N VAL A 327 -33.90 -7.50 16.15
CA VAL A 327 -33.00 -6.84 15.21
C VAL A 327 -31.93 -6.07 15.99
N ALA A 328 -30.69 -6.16 15.51
CA ALA A 328 -29.60 -5.25 15.84
C ALA A 328 -29.16 -4.54 14.56
N GLN A 329 -28.64 -3.32 14.68
CA GLN A 329 -28.14 -2.54 13.56
C GLN A 329 -26.81 -1.91 13.95
N ALA A 330 -25.90 -1.73 12.99
CA ALA A 330 -24.61 -1.11 13.20
C ALA A 330 -24.16 -0.31 11.98
N ASP A 331 -23.53 0.82 12.24
CA ASP A 331 -22.79 1.59 11.25
C ASP A 331 -21.32 1.22 11.33
N PHE A 332 -20.67 1.00 10.19
CA PHE A 332 -19.25 0.72 10.09
C PHE A 332 -18.51 1.90 9.48
N ILE A 333 -17.31 2.18 9.98
CA ILE A 333 -16.47 3.27 9.51
C ILE A 333 -15.01 2.83 9.42
N THR A 334 -14.27 3.43 8.49
CA THR A 334 -12.82 3.35 8.46
C THR A 334 -12.20 4.73 8.50
N VAL A 335 -11.03 4.85 9.14
CA VAL A 335 -10.27 6.10 9.20
C VAL A 335 -8.83 5.81 8.79
N ALA A 336 -8.39 6.43 7.70
CA ALA A 336 -7.00 6.39 7.25
C ALA A 336 -6.13 7.39 8.02
N THR A 337 -4.86 7.03 8.20
CA THR A 337 -3.82 7.89 8.79
C THR A 337 -2.66 8.03 7.81
N TYR A 338 -2.20 9.26 7.57
CA TYR A 338 -1.08 9.59 6.67
C TYR A 338 0.09 10.21 7.40
#